data_AF-C0KTT7-F1
#
_entry.id   AF-C0KTT7-F1
#
_cell.length_a   1.000
_cell.length_b   1.000
_cell.length_c   1.000
_cell.angle_alpha   90.00
_cell.angle_beta   90.00
_cell.angle_gamma   90.00
#
_symmetry.space_group_name_H-M   'P 1'
#
loop_
_entity.id
_entity.type
_entity.pdbx_description
1 polymer ?
#
loop_
_entity_poly.entity_id
_entity_poly.type
_entity_poly.pdbx_seq_one_letter_code
_entity_poly.pdbx_strand_id
1 'polypeptide(L)'
;VDGQWNKLEVDMQNAVGTYNLSGLINFTGGDLDVNMQKATLRLGQFNGNSFTSFKDSADRTTRVNFDAKNILFDNFVEINNRVGSGAGRKT
;
A
#
# COMPACT_ATOMS: atom_id res chain seq x y z
N VAL A 1 16.39 -4.05 -9.12
CA VAL A 1 15.63 -3.07 -8.30
C VAL A 1 15.68 -3.58 -6.89
N ASP A 2 16.69 -3.11 -6.19
CA ASP A 2 16.88 -3.43 -4.78
C ASP A 2 15.81 -2.68 -3.99
N GLY A 3 15.07 -3.36 -3.11
CA GLY A 3 14.06 -2.73 -2.25
C GLY A 3 12.66 -3.35 -2.30
N GLN A 4 12.28 -4.04 -3.38
CA GLN A 4 10.95 -4.68 -3.51
C GLN A 4 10.80 -5.95 -2.63
N TRP A 5 11.82 -6.26 -1.84
CA TRP A 5 11.91 -7.44 -0.98
C TRP A 5 12.02 -7.07 0.49
N ASN A 6 12.04 -5.77 0.80
CA ASN A 6 12.14 -5.29 2.15
C ASN A 6 10.76 -5.23 2.77
N LYS A 7 10.71 -5.43 4.09
CA LYS A 7 9.53 -5.19 4.89
C LYS A 7 9.66 -3.83 5.59
N LEU A 8 8.60 -3.04 5.55
CA LEU A 8 8.44 -1.86 6.39
C LEU A 8 7.32 -2.09 7.40
N GLU A 9 7.65 -1.90 8.67
CA GLU A 9 6.70 -1.96 9.78
C GLU A 9 6.57 -0.57 10.40
N VAL A 10 5.34 -0.12 10.58
CA VAL A 10 5.01 1.14 11.25
C VAL A 10 4.15 0.82 12.46
N ASP A 11 4.70 1.01 13.65
CA ASP A 11 3.98 0.80 14.90
C ASP A 11 3.46 2.13 15.48
N MET A 12 2.16 2.32 15.37
CA MET A 12 1.39 3.45 15.87
C MET A 12 0.19 2.97 16.70
N GLN A 13 0.32 1.84 17.39
CA GLN A 13 -0.80 1.19 18.11
C GLN A 13 -1.61 2.15 19.01
N ASN A 14 -0.93 3.11 19.63
CA ASN A 14 -1.53 4.07 20.56
C ASN A 14 -1.86 5.43 19.93
N ALA A 15 -1.56 5.65 18.65
CA ALA A 15 -1.90 6.88 17.97
C ALA A 15 -3.43 7.00 17.83
N VAL A 16 -3.95 8.17 18.21
CA VAL A 16 -5.37 8.51 18.10
C VAL A 16 -5.49 9.66 17.12
N GLY A 17 -6.40 9.52 16.17
CA GLY A 17 -6.63 10.55 15.16
C GLY A 17 -7.07 9.95 13.84
N THR A 18 -7.03 10.79 12.81
CA THR A 18 -7.35 10.43 11.43
C THR A 18 -6.11 10.67 10.58
N TYR A 19 -5.67 9.63 9.87
CA TYR A 19 -4.50 9.68 8.99
C TYR A 19 -4.92 9.38 7.55
N ASN A 20 -4.26 10.04 6.60
CA ASN A 20 -4.57 9.89 5.18
C ASN A 20 -3.41 9.21 4.45
N LEU A 21 -3.74 8.24 3.62
CA LEU A 21 -2.86 7.78 2.55
C LEU A 21 -3.49 8.19 1.22
N SER A 22 -2.82 9.08 0.48
CA SER A 22 -3.36 9.61 -0.76
C SER A 22 -2.25 9.86 -1.76
N GLY A 23 -2.45 9.41 -3.00
CA GLY A 23 -1.47 9.56 -4.07
C GLY A 23 -0.32 8.56 -4.04
N LEU A 24 -0.40 7.49 -3.25
CA LEU A 24 0.55 6.39 -3.34
C LEU A 24 0.18 5.52 -4.54
N ILE A 25 0.77 5.80 -5.71
CA ILE A 25 0.47 5.13 -6.97
C ILE A 25 1.61 4.18 -7.36
N ASN A 26 1.26 2.98 -7.81
CA ASN A 26 2.16 1.90 -8.25
C ASN A 26 3.13 1.45 -7.15
N PHE A 27 2.64 1.32 -5.92
CA PHE A 27 3.45 0.77 -4.83
C PHE A 27 3.84 -0.68 -5.13
N THR A 28 5.14 -0.95 -5.23
CA THR A 28 5.74 -2.26 -5.55
C THR A 28 6.78 -2.68 -4.50
N GLY A 29 6.87 -1.94 -3.40
CA GLY A 29 8.03 -1.86 -2.50
C GLY A 29 8.05 -2.87 -1.36
N GLY A 30 7.66 -4.12 -1.60
CA GLY A 30 7.71 -5.19 -0.59
C GLY A 30 6.58 -5.12 0.45
N ASP A 31 6.75 -5.83 1.56
CA ASP A 31 5.69 -5.98 2.58
C ASP A 31 5.58 -4.69 3.41
N LEU A 32 4.35 -4.17 3.57
CA LEU A 32 4.04 -2.99 4.37
C LEU A 32 3.02 -3.35 5.45
N ASP A 33 3.43 -3.27 6.72
CA ASP A 33 2.56 -3.49 7.87
C ASP A 33 2.44 -2.20 8.68
N VAL A 34 1.22 -1.65 8.77
CA VAL A 34 0.94 -0.45 9.54
C VAL A 34 -0.04 -0.79 10.66
N ASN A 35 0.45 -0.80 11.89
CA ASN A 35 -0.35 -0.99 13.10
C ASN A 35 -0.80 0.37 13.64
N MET A 36 -2.11 0.61 13.67
CA MET A 36 -2.73 1.88 14.06
C MET A 36 -4.12 1.66 14.69
N GLN A 37 -4.23 0.65 15.56
CA GLN A 37 -5.47 0.12 16.15
C GLN A 37 -6.45 1.14 16.76
N LYS A 38 -5.98 2.34 17.15
CA LYS A 38 -6.83 3.40 17.75
C LYS A 38 -7.15 4.55 16.79
N ALA A 39 -6.63 4.52 15.57
CA ALA A 39 -6.78 5.59 14.58
C ALA A 39 -7.67 5.19 13.40
N THR A 40 -8.26 6.20 12.76
CA THR A 40 -8.96 6.06 11.48
C THR A 40 -7.97 6.26 10.34
N LEU A 41 -7.92 5.32 9.40
CA LEU A 41 -7.21 5.47 8.13
C LEU A 41 -8.20 5.91 7.04
N ARG A 42 -7.83 6.94 6.29
CA ARG A 42 -8.54 7.36 5.08
C ARG A 42 -7.68 7.05 3.87
N LEU A 43 -8.15 6.13 3.04
CA LEU A 43 -7.54 5.74 1.78
C LEU A 43 -8.11 6.62 0.67
N GLY A 44 -7.31 7.62 0.31
CA GLY A 44 -7.55 8.51 -0.82
C GLY A 44 -8.37 9.75 -0.48
N GLN A 45 -7.74 10.82 0.02
CA GLN A 45 -8.44 12.09 0.24
C GLN A 45 -8.46 12.98 -1.02
N PHE A 46 -7.31 13.16 -1.67
CA PHE A 46 -7.18 14.04 -2.85
C PHE A 46 -6.93 13.26 -4.15
N ASN A 47 -6.25 12.12 -4.04
CA ASN A 47 -5.95 11.21 -5.13
C ASN A 47 -6.05 9.76 -4.63
N GLY A 48 -6.32 8.82 -5.54
CA GLY A 48 -6.39 7.41 -5.22
C GLY A 48 -5.02 6.80 -4.90
N ASN A 49 -5.03 5.51 -4.61
CA ASN A 49 -3.83 4.73 -4.32
C ASN A 49 -3.80 3.47 -5.19
N SER A 50 -2.62 2.93 -5.45
CA SER A 50 -2.51 1.61 -6.05
C SER A 50 -1.34 0.79 -5.53
N PHE A 51 -1.60 -0.49 -5.35
CA PHE A 51 -0.68 -1.48 -4.81
C PHE A 51 -0.54 -2.62 -5.81
N THR A 52 0.68 -2.98 -6.16
CA THR A 52 0.95 -4.02 -7.15
C THR A 52 2.24 -4.76 -6.82
N SER A 53 2.45 -5.90 -7.46
CA SER A 53 3.71 -6.64 -7.41
C SER A 53 4.30 -6.67 -8.80
N PHE A 54 5.58 -7.00 -8.93
CA PHE A 54 6.13 -7.41 -10.22
C PHE A 54 6.38 -8.89 -10.20
N LYS A 55 6.03 -9.56 -11.29
CA LYS A 55 6.52 -10.91 -11.55
C LYS A 55 8.04 -10.91 -11.58
N ASP A 56 8.61 -11.79 -10.79
CA ASP A 56 10.03 -12.09 -10.75
C ASP A 56 10.28 -13.59 -10.65
N SER A 57 11.55 -14.02 -10.64
CA SER A 57 11.90 -15.43 -10.62
C SER A 57 11.54 -16.17 -9.32
N ALA A 58 11.14 -15.43 -8.27
CA ALA A 58 10.73 -15.99 -6.99
C ALA A 58 9.21 -15.88 -6.76
N ASP A 59 8.46 -15.45 -7.77
CA ASP A 59 6.99 -15.25 -7.75
C ASP A 59 6.51 -14.52 -6.49
N ARG A 60 7.26 -13.48 -6.09
CA ARG A 60 6.98 -12.76 -4.86
C ARG A 60 5.73 -11.89 -4.96
N THR A 61 5.09 -11.68 -3.81
CA THR A 61 3.89 -10.86 -3.65
C THR A 61 4.18 -9.67 -2.74
N THR A 62 3.58 -8.52 -3.04
CA THR A 62 3.54 -7.36 -2.16
C THR A 62 2.41 -7.55 -1.15
N ARG A 63 2.70 -7.77 0.13
CA ARG A 63 1.66 -7.81 1.18
C ARG A 63 1.51 -6.43 1.81
N VAL A 64 0.30 -5.91 1.84
CA VAL A 64 0.01 -4.60 2.44
C VAL A 64 -1.08 -4.79 3.48
N ASN A 65 -0.75 -4.52 4.74
CA ASN A 65 -1.62 -4.69 5.88
C ASN A 65 -1.78 -3.37 6.62
N PHE A 66 -3.04 -2.98 6.83
CA PHE A 66 -3.43 -1.87 7.69
C PHE A 66 -4.29 -2.41 8.83
N ASP A 67 -3.79 -2.33 10.06
CA ASP A 67 -4.55 -2.62 11.27
C ASP A 67 -5.01 -1.31 11.90
N ALA A 68 -6.20 -0.85 11.52
CA ALA A 68 -6.77 0.44 11.93
C ALA A 68 -8.14 0.27 12.57
N LYS A 69 -8.53 1.22 13.42
CA LYS A 69 -9.87 1.24 14.04
C LYS A 69 -10.98 1.31 13.00
N ASN A 70 -10.80 2.20 12.02
CA ASN A 70 -11.68 2.33 10.86
C ASN A 70 -10.81 2.52 9.63
N ILE A 71 -11.27 1.99 8.49
CA ILE A 71 -10.69 2.27 7.18
C ILE A 71 -11.80 2.86 6.31
N LEU A 72 -11.62 4.11 5.89
CA LEU A 72 -12.52 4.82 5.00
C LEU A 72 -11.90 4.88 3.62
N PHE A 73 -12.65 4.51 2.59
CA PHE A 73 -12.23 4.62 1.20
C PHE A 73 -12.91 5.84 0.59
N ASP A 74 -12.17 6.94 0.55
CA ASP A 74 -12.68 8.23 0.06
C ASP A 74 -12.32 8.47 -1.42
N ASN A 75 -11.51 7.59 -2.01
CA ASN A 75 -11.18 7.58 -3.44
C ASN A 75 -10.87 6.15 -3.91
N PHE A 76 -10.46 6.00 -5.18
CA PHE A 76 -10.13 4.69 -5.73
C PHE A 76 -8.89 4.07 -5.04
N VAL A 77 -8.95 2.76 -4.88
CA VAL A 77 -7.80 1.92 -4.54
C VAL A 77 -7.73 0.81 -5.57
N GLU A 78 -6.66 0.77 -6.35
CA GLU A 78 -6.43 -0.30 -7.32
C GLU A 78 -5.45 -1.33 -6.74
N ILE A 79 -5.81 -2.61 -6.83
CA ILE A 79 -4.96 -3.72 -6.39
C ILE A 79 -4.51 -4.51 -7.61
N ASN A 80 -3.22 -4.82 -7.66
CA ASN A 80 -2.55 -5.49 -8.76
C ASN A 80 -2.76 -4.79 -10.11
N ASN A 81 -2.67 -3.47 -10.09
CA ASN A 81 -2.85 -2.66 -11.29
C ASN A 81 -1.63 -2.77 -12.22
N ARG A 82 -1.85 -2.56 -13.53
CA ARG A 82 -0.78 -2.49 -14.51
C ARG A 82 0.06 -1.24 -14.27
N VAL A 83 1.37 -1.40 -14.16
CA VAL A 83 2.30 -0.26 -14.12
C VAL A 83 2.63 0.19 -15.54
N GLY A 84 2.36 1.46 -15.85
CA GLY A 84 2.69 2.08 -17.14
C GLY A 84 1.83 1.64 -18.32
N SER A 85 2.35 1.81 -19.54
CA SER A 85 1.63 1.51 -20.80
C SER A 85 1.60 0.01 -21.15
N GLY A 86 2.29 -0.85 -20.40
CA GLY A 86 2.38 -2.29 -20.63
C GLY A 86 3.73 -2.79 -21.16
N ALA A 87 4.67 -1.88 -21.43
CA ALA A 87 6.08 -2.17 -21.64
C ALA A 87 6.80 -2.32 -20.28
N GLY A 88 7.71 -3.30 -20.16
CA GLY A 88 8.47 -3.57 -18.93
C GLY A 88 8.02 -4.84 -18.20
N ARG A 89 8.39 -4.93 -16.92
CA ARG A 89 8.09 -6.10 -16.07
C ARG A 89 6.58 -6.24 -15.90
N LYS A 90 6.09 -7.47 -16.04
CA LYS A 90 4.68 -7.79 -15.79
C LYS A 90 4.40 -7.70 -14.31
N THR A 91 3.20 -7.24 -13.99
CA THR A 91 2.65 -7.21 -12.64
C THR A 91 2.00 -8.52 -12.30
#